data_AF-A0A268U4Y1-F1
#
_entry.id   AF-A0A268U4Y1-F1
#
_cell.length_a   1.000
_cell.length_b   1.000
_cell.length_c   1.000
_cell.angle_alpha   90.00
_cell.angle_beta   90.00
_cell.angle_gamma   90.00
#
_symmetry.space_group_name_H-M   'P 1'
#
loop_
_entity.id
_entity.type
_entity.pdbx_description
1 polymer ?
#
loop_
_entity_poly.entity_id
_entity_poly.type
_entity_poly.pdbx_seq_one_letter_code
_entity_poly.pdbx_strand_id
1 'polypeptide(L)'
;MNQIITLNVENTPELKIAKNFLIISILLYFLNGGISLFLPHITFWWTLSWLLSALFLTLNISGFYKLSKLGRNQNLFKYYMLLIISTAIFTLISMIGFKLFFGIWVLNINDLEPTLLSNSKDNFIFLGGLFIVGLFYIAFNIYWGYKMSLELSILSKDDFFIKGFKIILVSILIAIFANILFSLNATISSLLFTISMLGIIIGILIFISGFFRLKQISYKIS
;
A
#
# COMPACT_ATOMS: atom_id res chain seq x y z
N MET A 1 24.87 -13.14 -24.26
CA MET A 1 24.26 -11.95 -24.88
C MET A 1 22.77 -12.02 -24.55
N ASN A 2 22.27 -11.26 -23.57
CA ASN A 2 20.88 -11.40 -23.10
C ASN A 2 19.92 -10.87 -24.17
N GLN A 3 19.27 -11.76 -24.91
CA GLN A 3 18.23 -11.37 -25.85
C GLN A 3 16.92 -11.10 -25.09
N ILE A 4 16.35 -9.91 -25.30
CA ILE A 4 15.00 -9.58 -24.82
C ILE A 4 14.03 -10.09 -25.87
N ILE A 5 13.33 -11.19 -25.56
CA ILE A 5 12.20 -11.63 -26.38
C ILE A 5 10.95 -10.90 -25.89
N THR A 6 10.34 -10.13 -26.79
CA THR A 6 9.02 -9.55 -26.55
C THR A 6 7.99 -10.54 -27.07
N LEU A 7 7.28 -11.24 -26.18
CA LEU A 7 6.08 -11.95 -26.62
C LEU A 7 4.95 -10.93 -26.69
N ASN A 8 4.30 -10.85 -27.84
CA ASN A 8 3.04 -10.14 -27.99
C ASN A 8 1.96 -11.02 -27.32
N VAL A 9 1.83 -10.90 -26.00
CA VAL A 9 0.86 -11.65 -25.17
C VAL A 9 -0.53 -10.99 -25.19
N GLU A 10 -0.76 -10.09 -26.15
CA GLU A 10 -1.85 -9.09 -26.17
C GLU A 10 -3.26 -9.69 -26.01
N ASN A 11 -3.43 -11.00 -26.21
CA ASN A 11 -4.72 -11.68 -26.16
C ASN A 11 -4.77 -12.96 -25.32
N THR A 12 -3.83 -13.23 -24.41
CA THR A 12 -4.00 -14.42 -23.57
C THR A 12 -5.06 -14.19 -22.48
N PRO A 13 -5.99 -15.13 -22.27
CA PRO A 13 -6.99 -15.01 -21.22
C PRO A 13 -6.35 -14.85 -19.83
N GLU A 14 -5.17 -15.41 -19.62
CA GLU A 14 -4.42 -15.32 -18.37
C GLU A 14 -3.99 -13.88 -18.04
N LEU A 15 -3.54 -13.11 -19.04
CA LEU A 15 -3.16 -11.70 -18.83
C LEU A 15 -4.39 -10.84 -18.49
N LYS A 16 -5.52 -11.08 -19.17
CA LYS A 16 -6.80 -10.41 -18.85
C LYS A 16 -7.23 -10.72 -17.42
N ILE A 17 -7.15 -11.99 -17.00
CA ILE A 17 -7.48 -12.40 -15.64
C ILE A 17 -6.54 -11.74 -14.62
N ALA A 18 -5.23 -11.73 -14.86
CA ALA A 18 -4.26 -11.11 -13.95
C ALA A 18 -4.52 -9.60 -13.77
N LYS A 19 -4.76 -8.88 -14.88
CA LYS A 19 -5.11 -7.45 -14.85
C LYS A 19 -6.40 -7.19 -14.09
N ASN A 20 -7.45 -7.96 -14.37
CA ASN A 20 -8.73 -7.80 -13.70
C ASN A 20 -8.61 -8.05 -12.20
N PHE A 21 -7.85 -9.06 -11.78
CA PHE A 21 -7.60 -9.32 -10.36
C PHE A 21 -6.94 -8.12 -9.67
N LEU A 22 -5.93 -7.53 -10.29
CA LEU A 22 -5.24 -6.36 -9.75
C LEU A 22 -6.15 -5.13 -9.70
N ILE A 23 -6.88 -4.84 -10.78
CA ILE A 23 -7.81 -3.70 -10.84
C ILE A 23 -8.94 -3.85 -9.80
N ILE A 24 -9.58 -5.02 -9.74
CA ILE A 24 -10.65 -5.29 -8.77
C ILE A 24 -10.09 -5.19 -7.34
N SER A 25 -8.88 -5.67 -7.08
CA SER A 25 -8.28 -5.52 -5.75
C SER A 25 -8.13 -4.05 -5.36
N ILE A 26 -7.66 -3.19 -6.26
CA ILE A 26 -7.52 -1.75 -5.98
C ILE A 26 -8.90 -1.12 -5.72
N LEU A 27 -9.92 -1.48 -6.52
CA LEU A 27 -11.29 -1.01 -6.30
C LEU A 27 -11.86 -1.47 -4.95
N LEU A 28 -11.61 -2.71 -4.54
CA LEU A 28 -12.01 -3.22 -3.22
C LEU A 28 -11.31 -2.47 -2.08
N TYR A 29 -10.04 -2.11 -2.25
CA TYR A 29 -9.31 -1.32 -1.27
C TYR A 29 -9.94 0.07 -1.10
N PHE A 30 -10.26 0.76 -2.20
CA PHE A 30 -10.97 2.04 -2.15
C PHE A 30 -12.38 1.93 -1.58
N LEU A 31 -13.11 0.88 -1.95
CA LEU A 31 -14.43 0.61 -1.39
C LEU A 31 -14.36 0.42 0.13
N ASN A 32 -13.40 -0.37 0.61
CA ASN A 32 -13.18 -0.58 2.04
C ASN A 32 -12.81 0.72 2.76
N GLY A 33 -11.95 1.55 2.16
CA GLY A 33 -11.61 2.87 2.68
C GLY A 33 -12.82 3.81 2.73
N GLY A 34 -13.65 3.83 1.69
CA GLY A 34 -14.88 4.61 1.64
C GLY A 34 -15.89 4.18 2.70
N ILE A 35 -16.12 2.87 2.85
CA ILE A 35 -16.99 2.32 3.90
C ILE A 35 -16.50 2.76 5.28
N SER A 36 -15.19 2.68 5.52
CA SER A 36 -14.58 3.07 6.80
C SER A 36 -14.70 4.57 7.10
N LEU A 37 -14.79 5.43 6.08
CA LEU A 37 -14.89 6.89 6.24
C LEU A 37 -16.33 7.38 6.39
N PHE A 38 -17.31 6.74 5.74
CA PHE A 38 -18.66 7.28 5.61
C PHE A 38 -19.73 6.55 6.43
N LEU A 39 -19.43 5.35 6.96
CA LEU A 39 -20.42 4.55 7.66
C LEU A 39 -20.08 4.39 9.14
N PRO A 40 -21.06 4.56 10.05
CA PRO A 40 -20.83 4.36 11.48
C PRO A 40 -20.36 2.92 11.74
N HIS A 41 -19.42 2.75 12.67
CA HIS A 41 -18.84 1.45 13.03
C HIS A 41 -19.86 0.54 13.78
N ILE A 42 -20.88 0.08 13.07
CA ILE A 42 -21.81 -0.97 13.50
C ILE A 42 -21.16 -2.33 13.20
N THR A 43 -21.45 -3.34 14.03
CA THR A 43 -20.90 -4.71 13.93
C THR A 43 -20.93 -5.31 12.52
N PHE A 44 -22.00 -5.05 11.75
CA PHE A 44 -22.10 -5.47 10.35
C PHE A 44 -21.00 -4.89 9.46
N TRP A 45 -20.75 -3.57 9.56
CA TRP A 45 -19.72 -2.90 8.76
C TRP A 45 -18.31 -3.37 9.10
N TRP A 46 -18.10 -3.71 10.38
CA TRP A 46 -16.85 -4.31 10.81
C TRP A 46 -16.63 -5.67 10.13
N THR A 47 -17.60 -6.58 10.19
CA THR A 47 -17.49 -7.89 9.49
C THR A 47 -17.31 -7.76 7.98
N LEU A 48 -17.98 -6.80 7.34
CA LEU A 48 -17.83 -6.54 5.91
C LEU A 48 -16.42 -6.01 5.57
N SER A 49 -15.85 -5.14 6.41
CA SER A 49 -14.49 -4.61 6.20
C SER A 49 -13.43 -5.71 6.24
N TRP A 50 -13.54 -6.67 7.16
CA TRP A 50 -12.67 -7.84 7.21
C TRP A 50 -12.78 -8.69 5.94
N LEU A 51 -14.01 -8.96 5.48
CA LEU A 51 -14.25 -9.70 4.24
C LEU A 51 -13.63 -8.99 3.02
N LEU A 52 -13.86 -7.69 2.88
CA LEU A 52 -13.30 -6.89 1.79
C LEU A 52 -11.77 -6.86 1.84
N SER A 53 -11.17 -6.79 3.03
CA SER A 53 -9.71 -6.84 3.21
C SER A 53 -9.14 -8.20 2.81
N ALA A 54 -9.81 -9.30 3.15
CA ALA A 54 -9.40 -10.65 2.76
C ALA A 54 -9.51 -10.86 1.25
N LEU A 55 -10.59 -10.39 0.63
CA LEU A 55 -10.79 -10.43 -0.82
C LEU A 55 -9.75 -9.58 -1.56
N PHE A 56 -9.48 -8.38 -1.05
CA PHE A 56 -8.42 -7.51 -1.55
C PHE A 56 -7.08 -8.24 -1.57
N LEU A 57 -6.63 -8.78 -0.43
CA LEU A 57 -5.34 -9.48 -0.32
C LEU A 57 -5.28 -10.68 -1.26
N THR A 58 -6.33 -11.50 -1.31
CA THR A 58 -6.37 -12.71 -2.12
C THR A 58 -6.28 -12.40 -3.62
N LEU A 59 -7.04 -11.42 -4.09
CA LEU A 59 -7.01 -11.00 -5.49
C LEU A 59 -5.67 -10.34 -5.86
N ASN A 60 -5.12 -9.53 -4.95
CA ASN A 60 -3.87 -8.82 -5.19
C ASN A 60 -2.67 -9.81 -5.27
N ILE A 61 -2.58 -10.75 -4.32
CA ILE A 61 -1.58 -11.84 -4.36
C ILE A 61 -1.74 -12.68 -5.63
N SER A 62 -2.97 -13.09 -5.95
CA SER A 62 -3.24 -13.90 -7.15
C SER A 62 -2.88 -13.15 -8.44
N GLY A 63 -3.15 -11.85 -8.49
CA GLY A 63 -2.83 -10.96 -9.61
C GLY A 63 -1.32 -10.86 -9.82
N PHE A 64 -0.54 -10.52 -8.79
CA PHE A 64 0.92 -10.43 -8.89
C PHE A 64 1.57 -11.77 -9.17
N TYR A 65 1.07 -12.85 -8.58
CA TYR A 65 1.57 -14.20 -8.87
C TYR A 65 1.36 -14.57 -10.34
N LYS A 66 0.15 -14.40 -10.88
CA LYS A 66 -0.12 -14.68 -12.30
C LYS A 66 0.69 -13.77 -13.22
N LEU A 67 0.79 -12.48 -12.91
CA LEU A 67 1.57 -11.53 -13.70
C LEU A 67 3.06 -11.87 -13.70
N SER A 68 3.61 -12.30 -12.55
CA SER A 68 5.01 -12.71 -12.44
C SER A 68 5.31 -13.97 -13.25
N LYS A 69 4.41 -14.97 -13.24
CA LYS A 69 4.52 -16.18 -14.06
C LYS A 69 4.47 -15.88 -15.55
N LEU A 70 3.51 -15.06 -15.99
CA LEU A 70 3.40 -14.64 -17.39
C LEU A 70 4.63 -13.84 -17.82
N GLY A 71 5.11 -12.96 -16.93
CA GLY A 71 6.33 -12.16 -17.07
C GLY A 71 7.64 -12.93 -17.05
N ARG A 72 7.62 -14.21 -16.65
CA ARG A 72 8.82 -14.96 -16.22
C ARG A 72 9.72 -14.13 -15.29
N ASN A 73 9.10 -13.29 -14.46
CA ASN A 73 9.78 -12.31 -13.62
C ASN A 73 9.53 -12.66 -12.16
N GLN A 74 10.39 -13.51 -11.61
CA GLN A 74 10.32 -13.93 -10.20
C GLN A 74 10.53 -12.75 -9.23
N ASN A 75 11.29 -11.73 -9.65
CA ASN A 75 11.56 -10.56 -8.81
C ASN A 75 10.29 -9.76 -8.51
N LEU A 76 9.37 -9.64 -9.47
CA LEU A 76 8.11 -8.93 -9.26
C LEU A 76 7.32 -9.51 -8.08
N PHE A 77 7.11 -10.83 -8.07
CA PHE A 77 6.37 -11.48 -6.99
C PHE A 77 7.16 -11.47 -5.68
N LYS A 78 8.48 -11.65 -5.74
CA LYS A 78 9.36 -11.56 -4.56
C LYS A 78 9.24 -10.19 -3.88
N TYR A 79 9.35 -9.10 -4.63
CA TYR A 79 9.25 -7.74 -4.08
C TYR A 79 7.86 -7.45 -3.51
N TYR A 80 6.80 -7.91 -4.18
CA TYR A 80 5.44 -7.80 -3.67
C TYR A 80 5.24 -8.60 -2.37
N MET A 81 5.75 -9.83 -2.28
CA MET A 81 5.66 -10.63 -1.06
C MET A 81 6.46 -10.02 0.10
N LEU A 82 7.61 -9.38 -0.18
CA LEU A 82 8.37 -8.65 0.83
C LEU A 82 7.60 -7.47 1.39
N LEU A 83 6.78 -6.77 0.59
CA LEU A 83 5.85 -5.75 1.08
C LEU A 83 4.82 -6.36 2.04
N ILE A 84 4.15 -7.45 1.65
CA ILE A 84 3.15 -8.11 2.50
C ILE A 84 3.76 -8.57 3.82
N ILE A 85 4.91 -9.23 3.77
CA ILE A 85 5.59 -9.75 4.96
C ILE A 85 6.01 -8.58 5.87
N SER A 86 6.54 -7.49 5.30
CA SER A 86 6.87 -6.28 6.06
C SER A 86 5.64 -5.72 6.80
N THR A 87 4.49 -5.65 6.13
CA THR A 87 3.21 -5.22 6.74
C THR A 87 2.73 -6.16 7.82
N ALA A 88 2.83 -7.47 7.61
CA ALA A 88 2.44 -8.47 8.61
C ALA A 88 3.33 -8.39 9.86
N ILE A 89 4.65 -8.29 9.68
CA ILE A 89 5.62 -8.16 10.77
C ILE A 89 5.38 -6.87 11.55
N PHE A 90 5.23 -5.73 10.86
CA PHE A 90 4.99 -4.45 11.53
C PHE A 90 3.68 -4.45 12.32
N THR A 91 2.60 -4.98 11.75
CA THR A 91 1.31 -5.12 12.43
C THR A 91 1.44 -5.99 13.68
N LEU A 92 2.14 -7.13 13.58
CA LEU A 92 2.35 -8.06 14.69
C LEU A 92 3.19 -7.44 15.81
N ILE A 93 4.30 -6.78 15.47
CA ILE A 93 5.14 -6.03 16.43
C ILE A 93 4.31 -4.97 17.13
N SER A 94 3.50 -4.22 16.39
CA SER A 94 2.62 -3.18 16.95
C SER A 94 1.60 -3.80 17.90
N MET A 95 0.89 -4.86 17.51
CA MET A 95 -0.12 -5.52 18.35
C MET A 95 0.48 -6.10 19.63
N ILE A 96 1.61 -6.81 19.55
CA ILE A 96 2.31 -7.36 20.72
C ILE A 96 2.82 -6.23 21.61
N GLY A 97 3.42 -5.20 21.02
CA GLY A 97 3.91 -4.03 21.74
C GLY A 97 2.80 -3.37 22.56
N PHE A 98 1.65 -3.10 21.94
CA PHE A 98 0.51 -2.52 22.66
C PHE A 98 0.01 -3.43 23.80
N LYS A 99 -0.04 -4.75 23.57
CA LYS A 99 -0.47 -5.69 24.61
C LYS A 99 0.49 -5.74 25.81
N LEU A 100 1.80 -5.70 25.55
CA LEU A 100 2.83 -5.76 26.59
C LEU A 100 2.94 -4.46 27.40
N PHE A 101 2.87 -3.31 26.75
CA PHE A 101 3.12 -2.01 27.40
C PHE A 101 1.85 -1.36 27.96
N PHE A 102 0.69 -1.54 27.31
CA PHE A 102 -0.58 -0.96 27.75
C PHE A 102 -1.57 -1.97 28.30
N GLY A 103 -1.25 -3.28 28.27
CA GLY A 103 -2.17 -4.34 28.72
C GLY A 103 -3.37 -4.57 27.79
N ILE A 104 -3.49 -3.78 26.72
CA ILE A 104 -4.65 -3.69 25.84
C ILE A 104 -4.29 -4.19 24.44
N TRP A 105 -5.24 -4.85 23.79
CA TRP A 105 -5.11 -5.16 22.36
C TRP A 105 -5.45 -3.92 21.54
N VAL A 106 -4.67 -3.62 20.49
CA VAL A 106 -4.89 -2.49 19.55
C VAL A 106 -6.33 -2.41 19.02
N LEU A 107 -7.04 -3.55 18.99
CA LEU A 107 -8.41 -3.66 18.51
C LEU A 107 -9.47 -3.14 19.52
N ASN A 108 -9.11 -2.89 20.78
CA ASN A 108 -10.00 -2.35 21.81
C ASN A 108 -9.88 -0.82 21.89
N ILE A 109 -10.45 -0.14 20.89
CA ILE A 109 -10.35 1.33 20.71
C ILE A 109 -10.87 2.10 21.93
N ASN A 110 -11.89 1.58 22.62
CA ASN A 110 -12.51 2.22 23.78
C ASN A 110 -11.57 2.34 24.99
N ASP A 111 -10.56 1.48 25.10
CA ASP A 111 -9.60 1.50 26.21
C ASP A 111 -8.30 2.25 25.85
N LEU A 112 -8.11 2.58 24.57
CA LEU A 112 -6.83 3.07 24.01
C LEU A 112 -6.54 4.52 24.41
N GLU A 113 -7.55 5.40 24.37
CA GLU A 113 -7.44 6.82 24.71
C GLU A 113 -7.05 7.08 26.18
N PRO A 114 -7.75 6.51 27.18
CA PRO A 114 -7.42 6.77 28.59
C PRO A 114 -6.08 6.16 29.02
N THR A 115 -5.62 5.06 28.40
CA THR A 115 -4.33 4.46 28.73
C THR A 115 -3.14 5.18 28.11
N LEU A 116 -3.26 5.70 26.88
CA LEU A 116 -2.22 6.52 26.23
C LEU A 116 -1.98 7.84 26.95
N LEU A 117 -3.02 8.41 27.57
CA LEU A 117 -2.96 9.66 28.36
C LEU A 117 -2.50 9.44 29.81
N SER A 118 -2.42 8.19 30.28
CA SER A 118 -1.82 7.88 31.58
C SER A 118 -0.33 8.19 31.50
N ASN A 119 0.11 9.22 32.24
CA ASN A 119 1.36 9.95 32.03
C ASN A 119 2.59 9.17 32.55
N SER A 120 2.82 7.94 32.08
CA SER A 120 3.98 7.13 32.45
C SER A 120 5.15 7.38 31.49
N LYS A 121 6.38 7.48 32.01
CA LYS A 121 7.60 7.59 31.19
C LYS A 121 7.74 6.39 30.23
N ASP A 122 7.26 5.22 30.64
CA ASP A 122 7.31 3.98 29.86
C ASP A 122 6.42 4.07 28.61
N ASN A 123 5.27 4.76 28.69
CA ASN A 123 4.39 5.00 27.54
C ASN A 123 5.08 5.86 26.47
N PHE A 124 5.82 6.91 26.90
CA PHE A 124 6.58 7.75 25.98
C PHE A 124 7.75 7.01 25.33
N ILE A 125 8.47 6.15 26.07
CA ILE A 125 9.56 5.33 25.52
C ILE A 125 9.01 4.33 24.50
N PHE A 126 7.89 3.67 24.80
CA PHE A 126 7.24 2.76 23.87
C PHE A 126 6.75 3.47 22.60
N LEU A 127 6.04 4.59 22.73
CA LEU A 127 5.56 5.38 21.59
C LEU A 127 6.71 5.90 20.73
N GLY A 128 7.80 6.37 21.36
CA GLY A 128 9.02 6.76 20.67
C GLY A 128 9.68 5.60 19.92
N GLY A 129 9.74 4.41 20.54
CA GLY A 129 10.22 3.19 19.91
C GLY A 129 9.35 2.76 18.72
N LEU A 130 8.03 2.78 18.88
CA LEU A 130 7.07 2.44 17.82
C LEU A 130 7.14 3.45 16.66
N PHE A 131 7.40 4.72 16.95
CA PHE A 131 7.67 5.74 15.93
C PHE A 131 8.91 5.41 15.10
N ILE A 132 10.03 5.05 15.74
CA ILE A 132 11.27 4.66 15.05
C ILE A 132 11.04 3.41 14.18
N VAL A 133 10.40 2.38 14.73
CA VAL A 133 10.05 1.16 13.97
C VAL A 133 9.11 1.51 12.81
N GLY A 134 8.18 2.44 13.01
CA GLY A 134 7.30 2.99 11.98
C GLY A 134 8.07 3.66 10.84
N LEU A 135 9.11 4.44 11.13
CA LEU A 135 9.97 5.05 10.10
C LEU A 135 10.71 3.99 9.27
N PHE A 136 11.27 2.96 9.91
CA PHE A 136 11.89 1.84 9.20
C PHE A 136 10.88 1.11 8.31
N TYR A 137 9.69 0.84 8.83
CA TYR A 137 8.59 0.22 8.08
C TYR A 137 8.22 1.04 6.85
N ILE A 138 8.06 2.36 6.98
CA ILE A 138 7.74 3.26 5.86
C ILE A 138 8.87 3.23 4.82
N ALA A 139 10.13 3.35 5.23
CA ALA A 139 11.28 3.29 4.33
C ALA A 139 11.37 1.97 3.57
N PHE A 140 11.09 0.85 4.25
CA PHE A 140 11.07 -0.49 3.64
C PHE A 140 9.95 -0.62 2.61
N ASN A 141 8.75 -0.10 2.91
CA ASN A 141 7.64 -0.08 1.97
C ASN A 141 7.92 0.79 0.75
N ILE A 142 8.53 1.96 0.93
CA ILE A 142 8.94 2.83 -0.17
C ILE A 142 9.96 2.10 -1.06
N TYR A 143 10.97 1.46 -0.47
CA TYR A 143 12.01 0.76 -1.20
C TYR A 143 11.45 -0.38 -2.05
N TRP A 144 10.67 -1.29 -1.45
CA TRP A 144 10.11 -2.43 -2.18
C TRP A 144 8.99 -2.02 -3.15
N GLY A 145 8.18 -1.01 -2.80
CA GLY A 145 7.18 -0.43 -3.69
C GLY A 145 7.81 0.19 -4.94
N TYR A 146 8.96 0.86 -4.79
CA TYR A 146 9.74 1.36 -5.92
C TYR A 146 10.31 0.23 -6.78
N LYS A 147 10.93 -0.79 -6.17
CA LYS A 147 11.47 -1.96 -6.90
C LYS A 147 10.38 -2.71 -7.68
N MET A 148 9.21 -2.87 -7.08
CA MET A 148 8.04 -3.46 -7.73
C MET A 148 7.56 -2.60 -8.91
N SER A 149 7.50 -1.28 -8.75
CA SER A 149 7.12 -0.35 -9.82
C SER A 149 8.11 -0.38 -10.99
N LEU A 150 9.40 -0.52 -10.72
CA LEU A 150 10.43 -0.70 -11.74
C LEU A 150 10.20 -1.98 -12.56
N GLU A 151 9.96 -3.12 -11.90
CA GLU A 151 9.71 -4.38 -12.59
C GLU A 151 8.43 -4.32 -13.44
N LEU A 152 7.38 -3.67 -12.94
CA LEU A 152 6.15 -3.44 -13.69
C LEU A 152 6.37 -2.56 -14.93
N SER A 153 7.16 -1.49 -14.79
CA SER A 153 7.54 -0.62 -15.90
C SER A 153 8.38 -1.33 -16.97
N ILE A 154 9.28 -2.23 -16.55
CA ILE A 154 10.04 -3.09 -17.46
C ILE A 154 9.10 -4.03 -18.23
N LEU A 155 8.14 -4.63 -17.52
CA LEU A 155 7.16 -5.54 -18.13
C LEU A 155 6.26 -4.81 -19.13
N SER A 156 5.81 -3.59 -18.82
CA SER A 156 4.94 -2.79 -19.69
C SER A 156 5.67 -1.99 -20.76
N LYS A 157 7.01 -1.89 -20.69
CA LYS A 157 7.84 -0.95 -21.48
C LYS A 157 7.36 0.51 -21.38
N ASP A 158 6.83 0.90 -20.22
CA ASP A 158 6.27 2.23 -20.02
C ASP A 158 6.52 2.71 -18.59
N ASP A 159 6.69 4.01 -18.41
CA ASP A 159 7.11 4.61 -17.13
C ASP A 159 5.93 4.94 -16.21
N PHE A 160 4.69 4.53 -16.56
CA PHE A 160 3.49 4.88 -15.79
C PHE A 160 3.55 4.41 -14.34
N PHE A 161 4.03 3.19 -14.07
CA PHE A 161 4.11 2.67 -12.70
C PHE A 161 5.08 3.50 -11.85
N ILE A 162 6.27 3.80 -12.39
CA ILE A 162 7.26 4.63 -11.71
C ILE A 162 6.75 6.07 -11.51
N LYS A 163 6.15 6.67 -12.54
CA LYS A 163 5.58 8.04 -12.46
C LYS A 163 4.47 8.11 -11.43
N GLY A 164 3.52 7.17 -11.46
CA GLY A 164 2.44 7.06 -10.48
C GLY A 164 2.98 6.91 -9.06
N PHE A 165 3.94 6.01 -8.85
CA PHE A 165 4.59 5.81 -7.56
C PHE A 165 5.29 7.09 -7.03
N LYS A 166 6.03 7.79 -7.90
CA LYS A 166 6.69 9.06 -7.52
C LYS A 166 5.68 10.13 -7.12
N ILE A 167 4.57 10.25 -7.84
CA ILE A 167 3.49 11.19 -7.51
C ILE A 167 2.89 10.86 -6.15
N ILE A 168 2.61 9.59 -5.87
CA ILE A 168 2.12 9.13 -4.55
C ILE A 168 3.13 9.50 -3.46
N LEU A 169 4.43 9.23 -3.66
CA LEU A 169 5.48 9.53 -2.69
C LEU A 169 5.59 11.03 -2.39
N VAL A 170 5.64 11.87 -3.42
CA VAL A 170 5.68 13.33 -3.26
C VAL A 170 4.45 13.82 -2.50
N SER A 171 3.27 13.27 -2.81
CA SER A 171 2.04 13.62 -2.13
C SER A 171 2.08 13.23 -0.65
N ILE A 172 2.54 12.02 -0.31
CA ILE A 172 2.73 11.60 1.09
C ILE A 172 3.66 12.56 1.84
N LEU A 173 4.76 12.99 1.22
CA LEU A 173 5.66 13.98 1.83
C LEU A 173 4.97 15.32 2.08
N ILE A 174 4.13 15.78 1.15
CA ILE A 174 3.30 16.99 1.31
C ILE A 174 2.30 16.80 2.47
N ALA A 175 1.65 15.64 2.61
CA ALA A 175 0.77 15.36 3.75
C ALA A 175 1.50 15.37 5.09
N ILE A 176 2.71 14.79 5.15
CA ILE A 176 3.54 14.82 6.36
C ILE A 176 3.91 16.27 6.71
N PHE A 177 4.32 17.06 5.72
CA PHE A 177 4.65 18.46 5.91
C PHE A 177 3.43 19.30 6.35
N ALA A 178 2.25 19.02 5.77
CA ALA A 178 0.99 19.63 6.20
C ALA A 178 0.72 19.35 7.68
N ASN A 179 0.83 18.10 8.12
CA ASN A 179 0.63 17.72 9.53
C ASN A 179 1.59 18.45 10.48
N ILE A 180 2.85 18.67 10.09
CA ILE A 180 3.81 19.45 10.89
C ILE A 180 3.37 20.92 11.00
N LEU A 181 2.84 21.50 9.91
CA LEU A 181 2.36 22.89 9.87
C LEU A 181 1.00 23.11 10.50
N PHE A 182 0.25 22.05 10.83
CA PHE A 182 -1.12 22.17 11.36
C PHE A 182 -1.21 23.04 12.61
N SER A 183 -0.22 22.94 13.51
CA SER A 183 -0.13 23.73 14.73
C SER A 183 0.23 25.21 14.49
N LEU A 184 0.83 25.54 13.34
CA LEU A 184 1.30 26.89 13.00
C LEU A 184 0.26 27.65 12.18
N ASN A 185 -0.38 27.00 11.21
CA ASN A 185 -1.42 27.60 10.39
C ASN A 185 -2.36 26.52 9.85
N ALA A 186 -3.52 26.39 10.49
CA ALA A 186 -4.52 25.39 10.13
C ALA A 186 -5.02 25.52 8.68
N THR A 187 -5.18 26.74 8.16
CA THR A 187 -5.70 26.98 6.80
C THR A 187 -4.70 26.55 5.72
N ILE A 188 -3.41 26.89 5.90
CA ILE A 188 -2.36 26.46 4.96
C ILE A 188 -2.18 24.94 5.05
N SER A 189 -2.19 24.39 6.26
CA SER A 189 -2.13 22.95 6.47
C SER A 189 -3.28 22.21 5.80
N SER A 190 -4.53 22.65 5.96
CA SER A 190 -5.68 22.01 5.34
C SER A 190 -5.59 22.04 3.82
N LEU A 191 -5.15 23.16 3.24
CA LEU A 191 -4.95 23.28 1.79
C LEU A 191 -3.87 22.32 1.28
N LEU A 192 -2.72 22.26 1.94
CA LEU A 192 -1.65 21.31 1.58
C LEU A 192 -2.10 19.86 1.71
N PHE A 193 -2.90 19.55 2.72
CA PHE A 193 -3.48 18.22 2.91
C PHE A 193 -4.44 17.86 1.76
N THR A 194 -5.29 18.79 1.33
CA THR A 194 -6.16 18.60 0.16
C THR A 194 -5.35 18.37 -1.12
N ILE A 195 -4.31 19.17 -1.36
CA ILE A 195 -3.41 19.02 -2.52
C ILE A 195 -2.74 17.64 -2.50
N SER A 196 -2.25 17.20 -1.34
CA SER A 196 -1.70 15.86 -1.17
C SER A 196 -2.71 14.77 -1.51
N MET A 197 -3.94 14.85 -1.02
CA MET A 197 -4.96 13.83 -1.30
C MET A 197 -5.30 13.76 -2.79
N LEU A 198 -5.41 14.90 -3.47
CA LEU A 198 -5.57 14.95 -4.93
C LEU A 198 -4.38 14.32 -5.65
N GLY A 199 -3.15 14.62 -5.21
CA GLY A 199 -1.93 14.03 -5.74
C GLY A 199 -1.89 12.51 -5.59
N ILE A 200 -2.27 11.97 -4.42
CA ILE A 200 -2.38 10.53 -4.19
C ILE A 200 -3.39 9.90 -5.17
N ILE A 201 -4.58 10.50 -5.33
CA ILE A 201 -5.60 10.00 -6.26
C ILE A 201 -5.06 9.97 -7.69
N ILE A 202 -4.46 11.07 -8.16
CA ILE A 202 -3.88 11.17 -9.50
C ILE A 202 -2.77 10.12 -9.69
N GLY A 203 -1.89 9.97 -8.70
CA GLY A 203 -0.81 8.98 -8.72
C GLY A 203 -1.34 7.55 -8.82
N ILE A 204 -2.42 7.22 -8.09
CA ILE A 204 -3.06 5.90 -8.17
C ILE A 204 -3.74 5.70 -9.51
N LEU A 205 -4.43 6.70 -10.07
CA LEU A 205 -5.04 6.61 -11.40
C LEU A 205 -3.99 6.36 -12.49
N ILE A 206 -2.85 7.05 -12.42
CA ILE A 206 -1.71 6.82 -13.31
C ILE A 206 -1.18 5.40 -13.14
N PHE A 207 -1.03 4.92 -11.91
CA PHE A 207 -0.58 3.56 -11.63
C PHE A 207 -1.54 2.50 -12.20
N ILE A 208 -2.86 2.67 -11.99
CA ILE A 208 -3.89 1.79 -12.55
C ILE A 208 -3.88 1.81 -14.08
N SER A 209 -3.71 2.99 -14.68
CA SER A 209 -3.61 3.12 -16.15
C SER A 209 -2.44 2.32 -16.74
N GLY A 210 -1.36 2.14 -15.96
CA GLY A 210 -0.26 1.23 -16.30
C GLY A 210 -0.73 -0.22 -16.49
N PHE A 211 -1.65 -0.72 -15.65
CA PHE A 211 -2.21 -2.06 -15.82
C PHE A 211 -3.02 -2.18 -17.11
N PHE A 212 -3.80 -1.15 -17.48
CA PHE A 212 -4.52 -1.16 -18.77
C PHE A 212 -3.58 -1.16 -19.97
N ARG A 213 -2.40 -0.53 -19.85
CA ARG A 213 -1.37 -0.45 -20.90
C ARG A 213 -0.45 -1.65 -21.00
N LEU A 214 -0.50 -2.61 -20.06
CA LEU A 214 0.10 -3.92 -20.23
C LEU A 214 -0.58 -4.64 -21.43
N LYS A 215 0.00 -4.43 -22.61
CA LYS A 215 -0.36 -5.05 -23.90
C LYS A 215 0.65 -6.11 -24.33
N GLN A 216 1.88 -6.03 -23.81
CA GLN A 216 2.98 -6.91 -24.16
C GLN A 216 3.69 -7.35 -22.89
N ILE A 217 4.23 -8.57 -22.90
CA ILE A 217 5.09 -9.05 -21.83
C ILE A 217 6.45 -9.33 -22.44
N SER A 218 7.45 -8.60 -21.97
CA SER A 218 8.83 -8.77 -22.38
C SER A 218 9.58 -9.54 -21.33
N TYR A 219 10.31 -10.58 -21.73
CA TYR A 219 11.21 -11.29 -20.82
C TYR A 219 12.60 -11.40 -21.42
N LYS A 220 13.61 -11.32 -20.56
CA LYS A 220 15.00 -11.58 -20.91
C LYS A 220 15.22 -13.08 -20.87
N ILE A 221 15.82 -13.64 -21.91
CA ILE A 221 16.38 -14.99 -21.86
C ILE A 221 17.84 -14.82 -21.42
N SER A 222 18.14 -15.40 -20.25
CA SER A 222 19.50 -15.60 -19.75
C SER A 222 20.04 -16.93 -20.23
#